data_AF-A0A2G7FTN3-F1
#
_entry.id   AF-A0A2G7FTN3-F1
#
_cell.length_a   1.000
_cell.length_b   1.000
_cell.length_c   1.000
_cell.angle_alpha   90.00
_cell.angle_beta   90.00
_cell.angle_gamma   90.00
#
_symmetry.space_group_name_H-M   'P 1'
#
loop_
_entity.id
_entity.type
_entity.pdbx_description
1 polymer ?
#
loop_
_entity_poly.entity_id
_entity_poly.type
_entity_poly.pdbx_seq_one_letter_code
_entity_poly.pdbx_strand_id
1 'polypeptide(L)'
;MLRDGKPRFEWWILEGWAQPIPRLLEATDFDTQVYRWNIYNRPSRKKWSTGRIVGVGDAVHPVSPSTAYSMGMAIEDGHYLANALDGVDLCDVRAVSAGFELYEAQRADYVNITD
;
A
#
# COMPACT_ATOMS: atom_id res chain seq x y z
N MET A 1 -4.77 -29.08 9.31
CA MET A 1 -4.64 -30.25 8.41
C MET A 1 -5.42 -29.94 7.14
N LEU A 2 -4.79 -30.08 5.98
CA LEU A 2 -5.39 -29.82 4.66
C LEU A 2 -6.27 -31.02 4.28
N ARG A 3 -7.49 -30.76 3.75
CA ARG A 3 -8.28 -31.76 3.04
C ARG A 3 -8.24 -31.38 1.55
N ASP A 4 -7.69 -32.27 0.71
CA ASP A 4 -7.76 -32.20 -0.75
C ASP A 4 -7.00 -31.07 -1.48
N GLY A 5 -5.95 -30.49 -0.87
CA GLY A 5 -4.97 -29.67 -1.60
C GLY A 5 -5.46 -28.32 -2.13
N LYS A 6 -6.66 -27.87 -1.75
CA LYS A 6 -7.17 -26.51 -2.00
C LYS A 6 -7.55 -25.86 -0.66
N PRO A 7 -7.26 -24.56 -0.45
CA PRO A 7 -7.64 -23.89 0.79
C PRO A 7 -9.17 -23.76 0.84
N ARG A 8 -9.82 -24.61 1.62
CA ARG A 8 -11.22 -24.43 2.02
C ARG A 8 -11.25 -23.23 2.97
N PHE A 9 -11.99 -22.18 2.64
CA PHE A 9 -12.03 -20.97 3.46
C PHE A 9 -12.42 -21.30 4.91
N GLU A 10 -11.75 -20.68 5.88
CA GLU A 10 -11.92 -20.93 7.32
C GLU A 10 -13.14 -20.18 7.89
N TRP A 11 -14.33 -20.46 7.33
CA TRP A 11 -15.59 -19.81 7.72
C TRP A 11 -15.88 -19.90 9.23
N TRP A 12 -15.36 -20.93 9.89
CA TRP A 12 -15.50 -21.16 11.33
C TRP A 12 -14.90 -20.03 12.19
N ILE A 13 -13.99 -19.20 11.65
CA ILE A 13 -13.48 -18.01 12.36
C ILE A 13 -14.60 -17.05 12.75
N LEU A 14 -15.69 -17.04 12.00
CA LEU A 14 -16.85 -16.17 12.20
C LEU A 14 -17.94 -16.82 13.08
N GLU A 15 -17.76 -18.07 13.52
CA GLU A 15 -18.70 -18.73 14.44
C GLU A 15 -18.77 -18.00 15.78
N GLY A 16 -19.98 -17.88 16.35
CA GLY A 16 -20.19 -17.27 17.66
C GLY A 16 -20.12 -15.74 17.69
N TRP A 17 -19.85 -15.08 16.55
CA TRP A 17 -19.91 -13.62 16.46
C TRP A 17 -21.36 -13.13 16.56
N ALA A 18 -21.53 -11.98 17.21
CA ALA A 18 -22.84 -11.34 17.37
C ALA A 18 -23.41 -10.86 16.02
N GLN A 19 -24.72 -10.59 16.00
CA GLN A 19 -25.38 -9.95 14.86
C GLN A 19 -24.68 -8.61 14.52
N PRO A 20 -24.46 -8.29 13.22
CA PRO A 20 -25.03 -8.95 12.03
C PRO A 20 -24.13 -10.00 11.36
N ILE A 21 -22.99 -10.37 11.94
CA ILE A 21 -21.98 -11.23 11.27
C ILE A 21 -22.53 -12.59 10.80
N PRO A 22 -23.40 -13.30 11.55
CA PRO A 22 -24.01 -14.53 11.05
C PRO A 22 -24.76 -14.37 9.72
N ARG A 23 -25.33 -13.19 9.42
CA ARG A 23 -26.03 -12.95 8.14
C ARG A 23 -25.08 -12.94 6.95
N LEU A 24 -23.81 -12.53 7.15
CA LEU A 24 -22.78 -12.60 6.11
C LEU A 24 -22.44 -14.05 5.77
N LEU A 25 -22.40 -14.94 6.78
CA LEU A 25 -22.19 -16.37 6.58
C LEU A 25 -23.30 -16.99 5.73
N GLU A 26 -24.55 -16.63 6.01
CA GLU A 26 -25.72 -17.13 5.28
C GLU A 26 -25.80 -16.61 3.83
N ALA A 27 -25.30 -15.38 3.58
CA ALA A 27 -25.42 -14.71 2.29
C ALA A 27 -24.24 -14.95 1.33
N THR A 28 -23.16 -15.61 1.76
CA THR A 28 -21.91 -15.75 0.99
C THR A 28 -21.59 -17.21 0.70
N ASP A 29 -21.38 -17.55 -0.57
CA ASP A 29 -20.79 -18.82 -0.97
C ASP A 29 -19.26 -18.76 -0.83
N PHE A 30 -18.73 -19.35 0.23
CA PHE A 30 -17.30 -19.32 0.55
C PHE A 30 -16.42 -20.13 -0.41
N ASP A 31 -16.98 -21.03 -1.22
CA ASP A 31 -16.22 -21.81 -2.19
C ASP A 31 -16.03 -21.05 -3.51
N THR A 32 -16.91 -20.10 -3.83
CA THR A 32 -16.89 -19.40 -5.13
C THR A 32 -16.77 -17.88 -5.05
N GLN A 33 -17.14 -17.26 -3.92
CA GLN A 33 -17.26 -15.80 -3.78
C GLN A 33 -16.22 -15.20 -2.84
N VAL A 34 -15.32 -15.99 -2.27
CA VAL A 34 -14.33 -15.52 -1.31
C VAL A 34 -12.91 -15.80 -1.80
N TYR A 35 -12.09 -14.75 -1.74
CA TYR A 35 -10.71 -14.76 -2.19
C TYR A 35 -9.79 -14.43 -1.03
N ARG A 36 -8.74 -15.23 -0.86
CA ARG A 36 -7.72 -14.99 0.15
C ARG A 36 -6.63 -14.08 -0.42
N TRP A 37 -6.49 -12.91 0.21
CA TRP A 37 -5.40 -11.99 -0.05
C TRP A 37 -4.45 -12.01 1.13
N ASN A 38 -3.22 -12.48 0.91
CA ASN A 38 -2.19 -12.41 1.95
C ASN A 38 -1.75 -10.95 2.08
N ILE A 39 -1.77 -10.43 3.31
CA ILE A 39 -1.31 -9.09 3.62
C ILE A 39 0.21 -9.15 3.80
N TYR A 40 0.93 -8.37 3.01
CA TYR A 40 2.38 -8.25 3.10
C TYR A 40 2.72 -6.81 3.48
N ASN A 41 3.71 -6.65 4.35
CA ASN A 41 4.34 -5.37 4.60
C ASN A 41 5.83 -5.44 4.20
N ARG A 42 6.45 -4.28 4.00
CA ARG A 42 7.86 -4.12 3.67
C ARG A 42 8.48 -3.14 4.66
N PRO A 43 9.74 -3.34 5.09
CA PRO A 43 10.43 -2.35 5.90
C PRO A 43 10.44 -0.97 5.23
N SER A 44 10.03 0.03 6.00
CA SER A 44 10.13 1.46 5.68
C SER A 44 11.55 1.82 5.19
N ARG A 45 11.64 2.65 4.15
CA ARG A 45 12.91 3.20 3.65
C ARG A 45 12.81 4.70 3.51
N LYS A 46 13.94 5.40 3.73
CA LYS A 46 14.05 6.86 3.55
C LYS A 46 14.47 7.28 2.14
N LYS A 47 15.06 6.35 1.35
CA LYS A 47 15.48 6.59 -0.04
C LYS A 47 14.57 5.84 -1.00
N TRP A 48 13.97 6.55 -1.93
CA TRP A 48 12.96 6.07 -2.89
C TRP A 48 13.39 6.23 -4.35
N SER A 49 14.49 6.94 -4.58
CA SER A 49 15.02 7.27 -5.90
C SER A 49 16.43 6.73 -6.14
N THR A 50 16.73 6.50 -7.42
CA THR A 50 18.07 6.21 -7.93
C THR A 50 18.20 6.76 -9.36
N GLY A 51 19.18 7.63 -9.57
CA GLY A 51 19.36 8.33 -10.85
C GLY A 51 18.10 9.13 -11.25
N ARG A 52 17.47 8.71 -12.37
CA ARG A 52 16.25 9.33 -12.93
C ARG A 52 14.96 8.58 -12.59
N ILE A 53 15.01 7.66 -11.63
CA ILE A 53 13.88 6.83 -11.23
C ILE A 53 13.52 7.18 -9.80
N VAL A 54 12.23 7.38 -9.52
CA VAL A 54 11.68 7.57 -8.18
C VAL A 54 10.40 6.76 -8.04
N GLY A 55 10.19 6.14 -6.88
CA GLY A 55 8.97 5.41 -6.55
C GLY A 55 7.91 6.28 -5.86
N VAL A 56 6.65 5.90 -6.02
CA VAL A 56 5.46 6.50 -5.39
C VAL A 56 4.51 5.41 -4.93
N GLY A 57 3.62 5.71 -3.97
CA GLY A 57 2.61 4.76 -3.48
C GLY A 57 3.22 3.48 -2.88
N ASP A 58 2.50 2.37 -3.04
CA ASP A 58 2.88 1.05 -2.51
C ASP A 58 4.26 0.54 -2.98
N ALA A 59 4.83 1.11 -4.05
CA ALA A 59 6.18 0.77 -4.49
C ALA A 59 7.25 1.15 -3.45
N VAL A 60 6.98 2.15 -2.61
CA VAL A 60 7.92 2.70 -1.63
C VAL A 60 7.37 2.73 -0.20
N HIS A 61 6.04 2.75 -0.04
CA HIS A 61 5.36 2.71 1.26
C HIS A 61 4.08 1.84 1.21
N PRO A 62 4.20 0.52 1.01
CA PRO A 62 3.04 -0.35 1.07
C PRO A 62 2.45 -0.34 2.48
N VAL A 63 1.23 0.14 2.65
CA VAL A 63 0.58 0.18 3.96
C VAL A 63 -0.44 -0.94 4.12
N SER A 64 -0.63 -1.39 5.37
CA SER A 64 -1.67 -2.37 5.71
C SER A 64 -3.05 -1.88 5.24
N PRO A 65 -3.89 -2.73 4.62
CA PRO A 65 -5.23 -2.38 4.17
C PRO A 65 -6.12 -1.75 5.25
N SER A 66 -5.81 -2.01 6.53
CA SER A 66 -6.50 -1.43 7.68
C SER A 66 -6.42 0.10 7.77
N THR A 67 -5.48 0.73 7.08
CA THR A 67 -5.31 2.19 7.13
C THR A 67 -6.25 2.96 6.21
N ALA A 68 -6.93 2.33 5.24
CA ALA A 68 -7.90 2.96 4.32
C ALA A 68 -7.42 4.21 3.53
N TYR A 69 -6.17 4.67 3.71
CA TYR A 69 -5.63 5.89 3.14
C TYR A 69 -4.50 5.66 2.12
N SER A 70 -4.16 4.41 1.77
CA SER A 70 -3.06 4.08 0.84
C SER A 70 -3.17 4.82 -0.50
N MET A 71 -4.38 4.84 -1.07
CA MET A 71 -4.66 5.55 -2.32
C MET A 71 -4.49 7.07 -2.18
N GLY A 72 -4.90 7.64 -1.04
CA GLY A 72 -4.74 9.07 -0.76
C GLY A 72 -3.26 9.47 -0.69
N MET A 73 -2.44 8.67 0.00
CA MET A 73 -1.01 8.93 0.10
C MET A 73 -0.29 8.85 -1.25
N ALA A 74 -0.69 7.92 -2.12
CA ALA A 74 -0.15 7.83 -3.48
C ALA A 74 -0.52 9.06 -4.35
N ILE A 75 -1.72 9.62 -4.17
CA ILE A 75 -2.13 10.85 -4.86
C ILE A 75 -1.31 12.05 -4.36
N GLU A 76 -1.13 12.16 -3.04
CA GLU A 76 -0.30 13.19 -2.44
C GLU A 76 1.15 13.11 -2.95
N ASP A 77 1.72 11.91 -3.08
CA ASP A 77 3.07 11.75 -3.63
C ASP A 77 3.19 12.37 -5.02
N GLY A 78 2.20 12.15 -5.89
CA GLY A 78 2.16 12.78 -7.21
C GLY A 78 2.17 14.30 -7.15
N HIS A 79 1.41 14.89 -6.21
CA HIS A 79 1.39 16.33 -5.98
C HIS A 79 2.75 16.87 -5.51
N TYR A 80 3.34 16.25 -4.48
CA TYR A 80 4.62 16.68 -3.94
C TYR A 80 5.77 16.48 -4.93
N LEU A 81 5.78 15.38 -5.68
CA LEU A 81 6.77 15.13 -6.72
C LEU A 81 6.65 16.15 -7.86
N ALA A 82 5.43 16.46 -8.31
CA ALA A 82 5.21 17.48 -9.33
C ALA A 82 5.73 18.85 -8.87
N ASN A 83 5.44 19.26 -7.64
CA ASN A 83 5.93 20.52 -7.09
C ASN A 83 7.46 20.53 -6.93
N ALA A 84 8.07 19.41 -6.51
CA ALA A 84 9.52 19.32 -6.33
C ALA A 84 10.30 19.35 -7.65
N LEU A 85 9.65 19.05 -8.78
CA LEU A 85 10.21 19.12 -10.12
C LEU A 85 9.77 20.36 -10.90
N ASP A 86 8.92 21.21 -10.33
CA ASP A 86 8.46 22.42 -11.01
C ASP A 86 9.64 23.38 -11.27
N GLY A 87 9.78 23.83 -12.51
CA GLY A 87 10.90 24.65 -12.96
C GLY A 87 12.27 23.94 -13.02
N VAL A 88 12.36 22.64 -12.73
CA VAL A 88 13.61 21.88 -12.82
C VAL A 88 13.92 21.53 -14.28
N ASP A 89 15.15 21.76 -14.73
CA ASP A 89 15.62 21.24 -16.01
C ASP A 89 15.74 19.72 -15.95
N LEU A 90 14.79 19.02 -16.58
CA LEU A 90 14.77 17.56 -16.60
C LEU A 90 15.94 16.96 -17.39
N CYS A 91 16.68 17.73 -18.19
CA CYS A 91 17.91 17.25 -18.84
C CYS A 91 19.10 17.19 -17.86
N ASP A 92 19.08 17.94 -16.76
CA ASP A 92 20.10 17.88 -15.72
C ASP A 92 19.79 16.77 -14.69
N VAL A 93 20.57 15.68 -14.74
CA VAL A 93 20.44 14.55 -13.82
C VAL A 93 20.57 14.99 -12.36
N ARG A 94 21.49 15.92 -12.07
CA ARG A 94 21.74 16.37 -10.69
C ARG A 94 20.57 17.19 -10.17
N ALA A 95 20.01 18.07 -11.00
CA ALA A 95 18.84 18.85 -10.66
C ALA A 95 17.61 17.96 -10.40
N VAL A 96 17.39 16.95 -11.25
CA VAL A 96 16.31 15.96 -11.04
C VAL A 96 16.52 15.17 -9.75
N SER A 97 17.74 14.69 -9.47
CA SER A 97 18.04 13.98 -8.22
C SER A 97 17.81 14.86 -6.99
N ALA A 98 18.15 16.15 -7.04
CA ALA A 98 17.85 17.08 -5.95
C ALA A 98 16.33 17.28 -5.76
N GLY A 99 15.56 17.35 -6.84
CA GLY A 99 14.08 17.36 -6.77
C GLY A 99 13.51 16.10 -6.13
N PHE A 100 14.04 14.92 -6.46
CA PHE A 100 13.64 13.68 -5.79
C PHE A 100 13.98 13.65 -4.31
N GLU A 101 15.14 14.17 -3.91
CA GLU A 101 15.53 14.28 -2.50
C GLU A 101 14.62 15.22 -1.71
N LEU A 102 14.17 16.31 -2.33
CA LEU A 102 13.18 17.21 -1.72
C LEU A 102 11.84 16.49 -1.49
N TYR A 103 11.34 15.79 -2.52
CA TYR A 103 10.13 14.98 -2.41
C TYR A 103 10.25 13.90 -1.32
N GLU A 104 11.36 13.17 -1.28
CA GLU A 104 11.65 12.16 -0.26
C GLU A 104 11.65 12.77 1.15
N ALA A 105 12.30 13.92 1.35
CA ALA A 105 12.37 14.59 2.64
C ALA A 105 10.99 15.05 3.16
N GLN A 106 10.07 15.39 2.26
CA GLN A 106 8.71 15.81 2.61
C GLN A 106 7.79 14.63 2.92
N ARG A 107 8.00 13.49 2.25
CA ARG A 107 7.02 12.39 2.23
C ARG A 107 7.46 11.17 3.02
N ALA A 108 8.74 10.81 3.00
CA ALA A 108 9.20 9.54 3.56
C ALA A 108 8.93 9.42 5.05
N ASP A 109 9.04 10.50 5.82
CA ASP A 109 8.77 10.47 7.25
C ASP A 109 7.27 10.39 7.53
N TYR A 110 6.47 11.12 6.76
CA TYR A 110 5.01 11.14 6.89
C TYR A 110 4.37 9.77 6.68
N VAL A 111 4.76 9.07 5.60
CA VAL A 111 4.14 7.78 5.25
C VAL A 111 4.72 6.58 6.02
N ASN A 112 5.94 6.69 6.53
CA ASN A 112 6.59 5.59 7.27
C ASN A 112 6.19 5.54 8.76
N ILE A 113 5.42 6.51 9.28
CA ILE A 113 4.96 6.51 10.69
C ILE A 113 3.91 5.42 10.96
N THR A 114 3.31 4.85 9.93
CA THR A 114 2.21 3.88 10.03
C THR A 114 2.63 2.41 9.98
N ASP A 115 3.93 2.09 9.98
CA ASP A 115 4.48 0.72 9.96
C ASP A 115 4.87 0.17 11.33
#